data_AF-A0A2D7LIK5-F1
#
_entry.id   AF-A0A2D7LIK5-F1
#
_cell.length_a   1.000
_cell.length_b   1.000
_cell.length_c   1.000
_cell.angle_alpha   90.00
_cell.angle_beta   90.00
_cell.angle_gamma   90.00
#
_symmetry.space_group_name_H-M   'P 1'
#
loop_
_entity.id
_entity.type
_entity.pdbx_description
1 polymer ?
#
loop_
_entity_poly.entity_id
_entity_poly.type
_entity_poly.pdbx_seq_one_letter_code
_entity_poly.pdbx_strand_id
1 'polypeptide(L)'
;MSINAKINKLNEVSADPNYELILFVTPVRCSISKTLGGDKTDTFNEIRGISNVTTVSDVLGTVREDDKNYYSTVLVKFELQGGQQPKDFRTKILIPSLKKIKGFIVYNIGGVDQVAK
;
A
#
# COMPACT_ATOMS: atom_id res chain seq x y z
N MET A 1 42.16 1.24 11.91
CA MET A 1 41.37 -0.01 11.89
C MET A 1 39.96 0.25 12.42
N SER A 2 39.06 0.91 11.66
CA SER A 2 37.84 1.47 12.31
C SER A 2 36.54 1.43 11.50
N ILE A 3 36.51 0.79 10.34
CA ILE A 3 35.27 0.68 9.52
C ILE A 3 34.72 -0.75 9.56
N ASN A 4 35.58 -1.77 9.37
CA ASN A 4 35.15 -3.17 9.34
C ASN A 4 34.52 -3.66 10.66
N ALA A 5 34.95 -3.13 11.81
CA ALA A 5 34.38 -3.47 13.12
C ALA A 5 32.97 -2.87 13.33
N LYS A 6 32.65 -1.73 12.69
CA LYS A 6 31.31 -1.12 12.76
C LYS A 6 30.31 -1.86 11.86
N ILE A 7 30.76 -2.38 10.71
CA ILE A 7 29.92 -3.16 9.79
C ILE A 7 29.47 -4.46 10.44
N ASN A 8 30.38 -5.17 11.12
CA ASN A 8 30.03 -6.44 11.78
C ASN A 8 29.03 -6.25 12.93
N LYS A 9 29.09 -5.14 13.68
CA LYS A 9 28.11 -4.84 14.75
C LYS A 9 26.69 -4.55 14.25
N LEU A 10 26.51 -4.10 12.99
CA LEU A 10 25.18 -3.89 12.40
C LEU A 10 24.54 -5.20 11.95
N ASN A 11 25.35 -6.22 11.63
CA ASN A 11 24.87 -7.56 11.27
C ASN A 11 24.53 -8.43 12.50
N GLU A 12 24.92 -8.00 13.70
CA GLU A 12 24.62 -8.66 14.99
C GLU A 12 23.33 -8.12 15.64
N VAL A 13 22.49 -7.38 14.91
CA VAL A 13 21.13 -7.07 15.38
C VAL A 13 20.31 -8.33 15.21
N SER A 14 20.32 -9.16 16.26
CA SER A 14 19.43 -10.31 16.41
C SER A 14 18.01 -9.91 16.03
N ALA A 15 17.40 -10.63 15.09
CA ALA A 15 16.00 -10.45 14.72
C ALA A 15 15.17 -10.42 16.02
N ASP A 16 14.40 -9.35 16.22
CA ASP A 16 13.61 -9.18 17.44
C ASP A 16 12.62 -10.35 17.55
N PRO A 17 12.72 -11.20 18.59
CA PRO A 17 11.88 -12.37 18.74
C PRO A 17 10.40 -12.02 18.95
N ASN A 18 10.06 -10.75 19.22
CA ASN A 18 8.69 -10.25 19.33
C ASN A 18 8.21 -9.52 18.06
N TYR A 19 8.98 -9.55 16.97
CA TYR A 19 8.61 -8.90 15.71
C TYR A 19 7.52 -9.70 14.99
N GLU A 20 6.26 -9.33 15.23
CA GLU A 20 5.12 -9.84 14.47
C GLU A 20 4.73 -8.85 13.38
N LEU A 21 5.28 -9.06 12.19
CA LEU A 21 4.80 -8.38 10.98
C LEU A 21 3.72 -9.25 10.32
N ILE A 22 2.54 -8.68 10.16
CA ILE A 22 1.44 -9.35 9.46
C ILE A 22 1.10 -8.55 8.21
N LEU A 23 1.17 -9.22 7.06
CA LEU A 23 0.82 -8.65 5.77
C LEU A 23 -0.65 -8.84 5.47
N PHE A 24 -1.28 -7.75 5.06
CA PHE A 24 -2.66 -7.72 4.61
C PHE A 24 -2.75 -7.18 3.19
N VAL A 25 -3.83 -7.53 2.51
CA VAL A 25 -4.18 -7.01 1.19
C VAL A 25 -5.63 -6.57 1.17
N THR A 26 -5.90 -5.51 0.42
CA THR A 26 -7.26 -5.05 0.14
C THR A 26 -7.37 -4.67 -1.33
N PRO A 27 -8.30 -5.27 -2.09
CA PRO A 27 -8.59 -4.83 -3.44
C PRO A 27 -9.42 -3.54 -3.40
N VAL A 28 -8.99 -2.55 -4.17
CA VAL A 28 -9.63 -1.24 -4.31
C VAL A 28 -9.98 -1.05 -5.77
N ARG A 29 -11.28 -1.01 -6.09
CA ARG A 29 -11.75 -0.64 -7.42
C ARG A 29 -11.78 0.88 -7.54
N CYS A 30 -11.03 1.43 -8.48
CA CYS A 30 -10.84 2.86 -8.61
C CYS A 30 -10.79 3.32 -10.07
N SER A 31 -10.91 4.63 -10.25
CA SER A 31 -10.44 5.33 -11.43
C SER A 31 -9.36 6.35 -11.09
N ILE A 32 -8.49 6.58 -12.06
CA ILE A 32 -7.40 7.54 -12.02
C ILE A 32 -7.58 8.46 -13.22
N SER A 33 -7.77 9.75 -12.95
CA SER A 33 -7.92 10.74 -14.01
C SER A 33 -6.60 10.94 -14.77
N LYS A 34 -6.69 11.03 -16.10
CA LYS A 34 -5.57 11.37 -16.98
C LYS A 34 -5.27 12.87 -16.99
N THR A 35 -6.19 13.70 -16.49
CA THR A 35 -6.12 15.16 -16.56
C THR A 35 -6.07 15.83 -15.20
N LEU A 36 -6.57 15.17 -14.16
CA LEU A 36 -6.53 15.63 -12.78
C LEU A 36 -5.54 14.77 -12.00
N GLY A 37 -4.45 15.37 -11.50
CA GLY A 37 -3.42 14.63 -10.76
C GLY A 37 -2.17 14.39 -11.60
N GLY A 38 -1.37 13.39 -11.19
CA GLY A 38 -0.25 12.85 -11.97
C GLY A 38 -0.69 11.70 -12.87
N ASP A 39 0.27 10.97 -13.42
CA ASP A 39 -0.05 9.76 -14.17
C ASP A 39 -0.45 8.59 -13.23
N LYS A 40 -0.71 7.41 -13.83
CA LYS A 40 -1.03 6.20 -13.06
C LYS A 40 0.10 5.81 -12.09
N THR A 41 1.35 6.00 -12.50
CA THR A 41 2.54 5.66 -11.72
C THR A 41 2.71 6.60 -10.53
N ASP A 42 2.53 7.90 -10.75
CA ASP A 42 2.53 8.93 -9.72
C ASP A 42 1.46 8.64 -8.67
N THR A 43 0.24 8.34 -9.13
CA THR A 43 -0.87 7.95 -8.24
C THR A 43 -0.52 6.72 -7.42
N PHE A 44 0.12 5.71 -8.00
CA PHE A 44 0.55 4.52 -7.26
C PHE A 44 1.66 4.84 -6.25
N ASN A 45 2.55 5.76 -6.57
CA ASN A 45 3.58 6.23 -5.65
C ASN A 45 2.97 7.01 -4.48
N GLU A 46 1.95 7.83 -4.72
CA GLU A 46 1.19 8.49 -3.65
C GLU A 46 0.49 7.47 -2.73
N ILE A 47 -0.12 6.41 -3.29
CA ILE A 47 -0.72 5.34 -2.48
C ILE A 47 0.34 4.63 -1.63
N ARG A 48 1.53 4.35 -2.20
CA ARG A 48 2.67 3.78 -1.46
C ARG A 48 3.23 4.72 -0.39
N GLY A 49 3.02 6.03 -0.54
CA GLY A 49 3.37 7.03 0.48
C GLY A 49 2.46 7.02 1.71
N ILE A 50 1.33 6.29 1.69
CA ILE A 50 0.47 6.11 2.86
C ILE A 50 1.19 5.22 3.86
N SER A 51 1.21 5.63 5.14
CA SER A 51 1.84 4.86 6.22
C SER A 51 1.42 3.40 6.19
N ASN A 52 2.40 2.51 6.30
CA ASN A 52 2.26 1.06 6.34
C ASN A 52 1.84 0.40 5.02
N VAL A 53 1.57 1.15 3.94
CA VAL A 53 1.40 0.57 2.62
C VAL A 53 2.78 0.15 2.09
N THR A 54 2.89 -1.11 1.66
CA THR A 54 4.15 -1.67 1.19
C THR A 54 4.17 -1.84 -0.32
N THR A 55 3.06 -2.33 -0.89
CA THR A 55 2.97 -2.62 -2.32
C THR A 55 1.61 -2.24 -2.86
N VAL A 56 1.60 -1.74 -4.09
CA VAL A 56 0.41 -1.36 -4.83
C VAL A 56 0.56 -1.95 -6.23
N SER A 57 -0.41 -2.74 -6.68
CA SER A 57 -0.35 -3.41 -7.97
C SER A 57 -1.74 -3.59 -8.57
N ASP A 58 -1.87 -3.51 -9.88
CA ASP A 58 -3.12 -3.84 -10.56
C ASP A 58 -3.45 -5.33 -10.49
N VAL A 59 -4.75 -5.64 -10.42
CA VAL A 59 -5.26 -6.97 -10.72
C VAL A 59 -5.32 -7.14 -12.23
N LEU A 60 -4.60 -8.13 -12.76
CA LEU A 60 -4.59 -8.46 -14.18
C LEU A 60 -6.01 -8.72 -14.71
N GLY A 61 -6.29 -8.21 -15.91
CA GLY A 61 -7.61 -8.33 -16.54
C GLY A 61 -8.67 -7.33 -16.04
N THR A 62 -8.38 -6.51 -15.03
CA THR A 62 -9.30 -5.45 -14.55
C THR A 62 -9.01 -4.07 -15.13
N VAL A 63 -7.84 -3.90 -15.74
CA VAL A 63 -7.38 -2.64 -16.32
C VAL A 63 -8.20 -2.32 -17.56
N ARG A 64 -8.81 -1.14 -17.56
CA ARG A 64 -9.52 -0.53 -18.68
C ARG A 64 -9.17 0.95 -18.72
N GLU A 65 -9.38 1.59 -19.85
CA GLU A 65 -9.21 3.03 -19.95
C GLU A 65 -10.22 3.63 -20.93
N ASP A 66 -10.54 4.90 -20.71
CA ASP A 66 -11.18 5.76 -21.68
C ASP A 66 -10.27 6.98 -21.95
N ASP A 67 -10.76 7.95 -22.72
CA ASP A 67 -10.00 9.15 -23.06
C ASP A 67 -9.62 10.02 -21.84
N LYS A 68 -10.34 9.87 -20.72
CA LYS A 68 -10.24 10.74 -19.55
C LYS A 68 -9.68 10.05 -18.32
N ASN A 69 -9.81 8.73 -18.19
CA ASN A 69 -9.49 7.99 -16.97
C ASN A 69 -8.96 6.58 -17.25
N TYR A 70 -8.10 6.11 -16.36
CA TYR A 70 -7.78 4.70 -16.19
C TYR A 70 -8.72 4.09 -15.14
N TYR A 71 -9.26 2.91 -15.41
CA TYR A 71 -10.06 2.13 -14.46
C TYR A 71 -9.31 0.84 -14.14
N SER A 72 -9.24 0.49 -12.87
CA SER A 72 -8.60 -0.77 -12.46
C SER A 72 -9.06 -1.19 -11.08
N THR A 73 -8.85 -2.46 -10.76
CA THR A 73 -8.82 -2.92 -9.38
C THR A 73 -7.36 -2.98 -8.95
N VAL A 74 -7.01 -2.21 -7.93
CA VAL A 74 -5.67 -2.13 -7.37
C VAL A 74 -5.61 -2.93 -6.07
N LEU A 75 -4.66 -3.84 -5.95
CA LEU A 75 -4.33 -4.51 -4.71
C LEU A 75 -3.41 -3.60 -3.91
N VAL A 76 -3.89 -3.14 -2.76
CA VAL A 76 -3.09 -2.41 -1.79
C VAL A 76 -2.66 -3.40 -0.72
N LYS A 77 -1.36 -3.69 -0.65
CA LYS A 77 -0.74 -4.48 0.41
C LYS A 77 -0.20 -3.55 1.47
N PHE A 78 -0.43 -3.90 2.73
CA PHE A 78 0.04 -3.14 3.87
C PHE A 78 0.45 -4.06 5.00
N GLU A 79 1.40 -3.60 5.80
CA GLU A 79 1.86 -4.29 6.99
C GLU A 79 1.21 -3.70 8.23
N LEU A 80 0.96 -4.52 9.25
CA LEU A 80 0.57 -4.03 10.56
C LEU A 80 1.50 -4.64 11.60
N GLN A 81 1.97 -3.79 12.51
CA GLN A 81 2.76 -4.18 13.66
C GLN A 81 1.89 -4.12 14.92
N GLY A 82 2.02 -5.12 15.79
CA GLY A 82 1.58 -5.03 17.19
C GLY A 82 0.08 -4.74 17.43
N GLY A 83 -0.79 -5.73 17.19
CA GLY A 83 -2.19 -5.70 17.67
C GLY A 83 -3.13 -4.70 16.98
N GLN A 84 -2.64 -3.91 16.02
CA GLN A 84 -3.48 -3.00 15.25
C GLN A 84 -4.49 -3.80 14.40
N GLN A 85 -5.77 -3.49 14.54
CA GLN A 85 -6.80 -4.20 13.79
C GLN A 85 -6.81 -3.74 12.32
N PRO A 86 -6.84 -4.69 11.35
CA PRO A 86 -6.83 -4.34 9.93
C PRO A 86 -8.02 -3.49 9.48
N LYS A 87 -9.18 -3.70 10.12
CA LYS A 87 -10.40 -2.90 9.88
C LYS A 87 -10.23 -1.44 10.32
N ASP A 88 -9.56 -1.21 11.45
CA ASP A 88 -9.28 0.14 11.96
C ASP A 88 -8.30 0.86 11.04
N PHE A 89 -7.20 0.20 10.64
CA PHE A 89 -6.26 0.79 9.67
C PHE A 89 -6.97 1.17 8.37
N ARG A 90 -7.76 0.24 7.81
CA ARG A 90 -8.53 0.49 6.59
C ARG A 90 -9.43 1.71 6.72
N THR A 91 -10.25 1.79 7.76
CA THR A 91 -11.28 2.83 7.89
C THR A 91 -10.74 4.18 8.33
N LYS A 92 -9.74 4.22 9.22
CA LYS A 92 -9.22 5.45 9.82
C LYS A 92 -8.03 6.04 9.06
N ILE A 93 -7.26 5.22 8.35
CA ILE A 93 -6.01 5.66 7.70
C ILE A 93 -6.09 5.48 6.19
N LEU A 94 -6.28 4.24 5.71
CA LEU A 94 -6.17 3.93 4.28
C LEU A 94 -7.24 4.65 3.45
N ILE A 95 -8.53 4.45 3.77
CA ILE A 95 -9.64 5.03 3.00
C ILE A 95 -9.59 6.56 2.98
N PRO A 96 -9.41 7.25 4.12
CA PRO A 96 -9.29 8.70 4.13
C PRO A 96 -8.09 9.20 3.33
N SER A 97 -6.95 8.50 3.38
CA SER A 97 -5.75 8.89 2.65
C SER A 97 -5.91 8.70 1.15
N LEU A 98 -6.50 7.58 0.70
CA LEU A 98 -6.82 7.34 -0.71
C LEU A 98 -7.73 8.43 -1.28
N LYS A 99 -8.74 8.88 -0.52
CA LYS A 99 -9.67 9.95 -0.95
C LYS A 99 -9.02 11.33 -1.07
N LYS A 100 -7.84 11.53 -0.47
CA LYS A 100 -7.09 12.80 -0.58
C LYS A 100 -6.23 12.87 -1.84
N ILE A 101 -5.95 11.73 -2.47
CA ILE A 101 -5.13 11.67 -3.68
C ILE A 101 -5.89 12.35 -4.83
N LYS A 102 -5.26 13.35 -5.43
CA LYS A 102 -5.89 14.16 -6.47
C LYS A 102 -6.05 13.32 -7.74
N GLY A 103 -7.27 13.27 -8.27
CA GLY A 103 -7.56 12.48 -9.47
C GLY A 103 -7.86 11.00 -9.21
N PHE A 104 -7.77 10.55 -7.96
CA PHE A 104 -8.08 9.19 -7.57
C PHE A 104 -9.52 9.09 -7.05
N ILE A 105 -10.35 8.28 -7.69
CA ILE A 105 -11.73 8.05 -7.28
C ILE A 105 -11.89 6.59 -6.88
N VAL A 106 -12.37 6.37 -5.66
CA VAL A 106 -12.64 5.03 -5.14
C VAL A 106 -14.10 4.67 -5.35
N TYR A 107 -14.36 3.58 -6.09
CA TYR A 107 -15.71 3.06 -6.32
C TYR A 107 -16.10 1.99 -5.30
N ASN A 108 -15.20 1.06 -5.04
CA ASN A 108 -15.45 -0.05 -4.14
C ASN A 108 -14.16 -0.46 -3.46
N ILE A 109 -14.25 -0.91 -2.22
CA ILE A 109 -13.13 -1.43 -1.45
C ILE A 109 -13.56 -2.77 -0.92
N GLY A 110 -12.88 -3.82 -1.36
CA GLY A 110 -13.16 -5.18 -0.91
C GLY A 110 -12.78 -5.44 0.55
N GLY A 111 -12.85 -6.71 0.91
CA GLY A 111 -12.43 -7.22 2.21
C GLY A 111 -10.94 -7.03 2.46
N VAL A 112 -10.55 -7.24 3.71
CA VAL A 112 -9.14 -7.31 4.10
C VAL A 112 -8.80 -8.77 4.27
N ASP A 113 -7.84 -9.25 3.48
CA ASP A 113 -7.34 -10.62 3.54
C ASP A 113 -5.90 -10.61 4.07
N GLN A 114 -5.55 -11.59 4.90
CA GLN A 114 -4.18 -11.78 5.39
C GLN A 114 -3.37 -12.60 4.38
N VAL A 115 -2.17 -12.14 4.02
CA VAL A 115 -1.33 -12.71 2.94
C VAL A 115 -0.39 -13.83 3.46
N ALA A 116 -0.72 -14.44 4.60
CA ALA A 116 0.08 -15.40 5.39
C ALA A 116 1.19 -14.80 6.27
N LYS A 117 1.62 -15.59 7.27
CA LYS A 117 2.75 -15.35 8.19
C LYS A 117 3.99 -16.06 7.64
#